data_AF-A0A926URT7-F1
#
_entry.id   AF-A0A926URT7-F1
#
_cell.length_a   1.000
_cell.length_b   1.000
_cell.length_c   1.000
_cell.angle_alpha   90.00
_cell.angle_beta   90.00
_cell.angle_gamma   90.00
#
_symmetry.space_group_name_H-M   'P 1'
#
loop_
_entity.id
_entity.type
_entity.pdbx_description
1 polymer ?
#
loop_
_entity_poly.entity_id
_entity_poly.type
_entity_poly.pdbx_seq_one_letter_code
_entity_poly.pdbx_strand_id
1 'polypeptide(L)'
;MNKTLKNYHFSLDYPDVSGAELLEVLAIRDQIATLESAFSSEEQKILFEADRKLIANAVVFCQEISHFVNLYEHRKKNNISPQKWWWYLDVLVNVHEHLIPVAA
;
A
#
# COMPACT_ATOMS: atom_id res chain seq x y z
N MET A 1 0.10 -19.42 7.80
CA MET A 1 0.08 -18.01 7.38
C MET A 1 0.59 -17.14 8.51
N ASN A 2 1.67 -16.41 8.25
CA ASN A 2 2.23 -15.38 9.11
C ASN A 2 1.15 -14.39 9.60
N LYS A 3 1.18 -14.03 10.90
CA LYS A 3 0.16 -13.15 11.52
C LYS A 3 0.16 -11.74 10.92
N THR A 4 1.32 -11.18 10.62
CA THR A 4 1.45 -9.85 10.01
C THR A 4 0.87 -9.84 8.60
N LEU A 5 1.17 -10.86 7.80
CA LEU A 5 0.57 -11.04 6.47
C LEU A 5 -0.95 -11.19 6.54
N LYS A 6 -1.45 -11.98 7.50
CA LYS A 6 -2.88 -12.14 7.74
C LYS A 6 -3.53 -10.77 8.00
N ASN A 7 -2.98 -10.00 8.94
CA ASN A 7 -3.52 -8.69 9.29
C ASN A 7 -3.52 -7.74 8.08
N TYR A 8 -2.41 -7.66 7.35
CA TYR A 8 -2.32 -6.84 6.14
C TYR A 8 -3.38 -7.20 5.11
N HIS A 9 -3.52 -8.50 4.79
CA HIS A 9 -4.50 -8.97 3.83
C HIS A 9 -5.94 -8.62 4.25
N PHE A 10 -6.30 -8.83 5.52
CA PHE A 10 -7.63 -8.52 6.03
C PHE A 10 -7.92 -7.02 6.10
N SER A 11 -6.94 -6.18 6.46
CA SER A 11 -7.13 -4.73 6.52
C SER A 11 -7.48 -4.13 5.16
N LEU A 12 -7.04 -4.76 4.07
CA LEU A 12 -7.31 -4.30 2.70
C LEU A 12 -8.68 -4.73 2.16
N ASP A 13 -9.41 -5.60 2.88
CA ASP A 13 -10.78 -5.98 2.52
C ASP A 13 -11.82 -4.93 2.96
N TYR A 14 -11.42 -3.97 3.80
CA TYR A 14 -12.30 -2.92 4.34
C TYR A 14 -11.74 -1.53 4.00
N PRO A 15 -12.00 -1.01 2.80
CA PRO A 15 -11.39 0.22 2.33
C PRO A 15 -11.93 1.50 3.02
N ASP A 16 -13.07 1.40 3.72
CA ASP A 16 -13.74 2.52 4.40
C ASP A 16 -13.14 2.86 5.78
N VAL A 17 -11.89 2.48 6.03
CA VAL A 17 -11.16 2.77 7.28
C VAL A 17 -10.52 4.17 7.23
N SER A 18 -10.19 4.72 8.39
CA SER A 18 -9.59 6.05 8.48
C SER A 18 -8.19 6.12 7.86
N GLY A 19 -7.78 7.30 7.39
CA GLY A 19 -6.42 7.53 6.88
C GLY A 19 -5.31 7.19 7.89
N ALA A 20 -5.56 7.29 9.20
CA ALA A 20 -4.63 6.86 10.24
C ALA A 20 -4.45 5.33 10.24
N GLU A 21 -5.54 4.56 10.13
CA GLU A 21 -5.47 3.09 10.01
C GLU A 21 -4.79 2.67 8.71
N LEU A 22 -5.00 3.41 7.61
CA LEU A 22 -4.29 3.16 6.36
C LEU A 22 -2.76 3.39 6.49
N LEU A 23 -2.33 4.37 7.29
CA LEU A 23 -0.91 4.55 7.60
C LEU A 23 -0.34 3.35 8.39
N GLU A 24 -1.13 2.77 9.29
CA GLU A 24 -0.76 1.52 9.97
C GLU A 24 -0.63 0.36 8.97
N VAL A 25 -1.53 0.26 7.97
CA VAL A 25 -1.43 -0.73 6.89
C VAL A 25 -0.12 -0.60 6.11
N LEU A 26 0.31 0.63 5.78
CA LEU A 26 1.60 0.87 5.12
C LEU A 26 2.80 0.50 6.02
N ALA A 27 2.70 0.78 7.33
CA ALA A 27 3.71 0.36 8.30
C ALA A 27 3.75 -1.16 8.52
N ILE A 28 2.61 -1.85 8.42
CA ILE A 28 2.56 -3.31 8.43
C ILE A 28 3.25 -3.87 7.18
N ARG A 29 3.08 -3.24 6.01
CA ARG A 29 3.77 -3.66 4.79
C ARG A 29 5.29 -3.50 4.88
N ASP A 30 5.77 -2.45 5.57
CA ASP A 30 7.18 -2.30 5.95
C ASP A 30 7.69 -3.50 6.77
N GLN A 31 6.90 -3.99 7.74
CA GLN A 31 7.26 -5.17 8.52
C GLN A 31 7.28 -6.43 7.65
N ILE A 32 6.29 -6.62 6.78
CA ILE A 32 6.23 -7.76 5.86
C ILE A 32 7.48 -7.81 4.98
N ALA A 33 7.95 -6.67 4.46
CA ALA A 33 9.14 -6.63 3.60
C ALA A 33 10.40 -7.18 4.29
N THR A 34 10.48 -7.12 5.63
CA THR A 34 11.58 -7.72 6.39
C THR A 34 11.46 -9.24 6.58
N LEU A 35 10.26 -9.78 6.39
CA LEU A 35 9.93 -11.20 6.56
C LEU A 35 9.75 -11.94 5.23
N GLU A 36 9.61 -11.21 4.13
CA GLU A 36 9.19 -11.71 2.82
C GLU A 36 10.09 -12.83 2.27
N SER A 37 11.40 -12.76 2.55
CA SER A 37 12.38 -13.79 2.15
C SER A 37 12.14 -15.16 2.80
N ALA A 38 11.43 -15.21 3.92
CA ALA A 38 11.10 -16.44 4.65
C ALA A 38 9.70 -16.97 4.32
N PHE A 39 8.92 -16.28 3.48
CA PHE A 39 7.57 -16.70 3.15
C PHE A 39 7.57 -17.93 2.26
N SER A 40 6.67 -18.85 2.57
CA SER A 40 6.33 -19.96 1.67
C SER A 40 5.71 -19.44 0.36
N SER A 41 5.71 -20.26 -0.68
CA SER A 41 5.09 -19.90 -1.97
C SER A 41 3.61 -19.53 -1.84
N GLU A 42 2.90 -20.13 -0.87
CA GLU A 42 1.50 -19.79 -0.60
C GLU A 42 1.37 -18.40 0.05
N GLU A 43 2.24 -18.07 0.99
CA GLU A 43 2.27 -16.75 1.63
C GLU A 43 2.68 -15.65 0.64
N GLN A 44 3.57 -15.95 -0.32
CA GLN A 44 3.90 -15.02 -1.40
C GLN A 44 2.69 -14.74 -2.31
N LYS A 45 1.86 -15.74 -2.60
CA LYS A 45 0.61 -15.52 -3.35
C LYS A 45 -0.37 -14.63 -2.60
N ILE A 46 -0.55 -14.89 -1.31
CA ILE A 46 -1.43 -14.07 -0.45
C ILE A 46 -0.92 -12.62 -0.38
N LEU A 47 0.39 -12.42 -0.27
CA LEU A 47 1.00 -11.09 -0.30
C LEU A 47 0.77 -10.40 -1.64
N PHE A 48 0.95 -11.12 -2.74
CA PHE A 48 0.69 -10.58 -4.07
C PHE A 48 -0.78 -10.16 -4.25
N GLU A 49 -1.73 -10.97 -3.78
CA GLU A 49 -3.15 -10.63 -3.81
C GLU A 49 -3.48 -9.40 -2.95
N ALA A 50 -2.89 -9.29 -1.77
CA ALA A 50 -3.02 -8.13 -0.90
C ALA A 50 -2.43 -6.87 -1.56
N ASP A 51 -1.21 -6.94 -2.09
CA ASP A 51 -0.56 -5.84 -2.80
C ASP A 51 -1.41 -5.37 -4.00
N ARG A 52 -2.08 -6.29 -4.72
CA ARG A 52 -3.04 -5.94 -5.78
C ARG A 52 -4.26 -5.19 -5.25
N LYS A 53 -4.82 -5.57 -4.09
CA LYS A 53 -5.94 -4.84 -3.46
C LYS A 53 -5.52 -3.44 -3.05
N LEU A 54 -4.30 -3.28 -2.54
CA LEU A 54 -3.73 -1.98 -2.21
C LEU A 54 -3.65 -1.07 -3.45
N ILE A 55 -3.14 -1.59 -4.57
CA ILE A 55 -3.05 -0.84 -5.83
C ILE A 55 -4.45 -0.51 -6.39
N ALA A 56 -5.37 -1.46 -6.38
CA ALA A 56 -6.73 -1.26 -6.89
C ALA A 56 -7.50 -0.16 -6.14
N ASN A 57 -7.21 0.03 -4.85
CA ASN A 57 -7.81 1.06 -4.01
C ASN A 57 -6.89 2.28 -3.80
N ALA A 58 -5.78 2.40 -4.56
CA ALA A 58 -4.76 3.42 -4.31
C ALA A 58 -5.33 4.85 -4.35
N VAL A 59 -6.31 5.13 -5.22
CA VAL A 59 -6.97 6.45 -5.30
C VAL A 59 -7.66 6.79 -3.99
N VAL A 60 -8.54 5.91 -3.51
CA VAL A 60 -9.31 6.09 -2.27
C VAL A 60 -8.36 6.19 -1.07
N PHE A 61 -7.38 5.30 -0.99
CA PHE A 61 -6.43 5.30 0.14
C PHE A 61 -5.53 6.52 0.13
N CYS A 62 -5.06 6.96 -1.04
CA CYS A 62 -4.24 8.15 -1.12
C CYS A 62 -5.03 9.40 -0.69
N GLN A 63 -6.32 9.50 -1.07
CA GLN A 63 -7.19 10.58 -0.63
C GLN A 63 -7.33 10.59 0.89
N GLU A 64 -7.68 9.46 1.50
CA GLU A 64 -7.84 9.37 2.96
C GLU A 64 -6.54 9.61 3.74
N ILE A 65 -5.42 9.05 3.28
CA ILE A 65 -4.11 9.29 3.89
C ILE A 65 -3.73 10.78 3.81
N SER A 66 -4.08 11.47 2.72
CA SER A 66 -3.72 12.88 2.50
C SER A 66 -4.32 13.83 3.55
N HIS A 67 -5.41 13.42 4.21
CA HIS A 67 -5.99 14.16 5.33
C HIS A 67 -5.08 14.20 6.58
N PHE A 68 -4.15 13.25 6.69
CA PHE A 68 -3.28 13.08 7.86
C PHE A 68 -1.80 13.36 7.54
N VAL A 69 -1.35 13.04 6.33
CA VAL A 69 0.05 13.22 5.94
C VAL A 69 0.21 13.49 4.45
N ASN A 70 1.12 14.39 4.10
CA ASN A 70 1.63 14.50 2.74
C ASN A 70 2.66 13.38 2.50
N LEU A 71 2.30 12.39 1.68
CA LEU A 71 3.14 11.22 1.40
C LEU A 71 4.50 11.59 0.78
N TYR A 72 4.56 12.59 -0.10
CA TYR A 72 5.83 13.06 -0.68
C TYR A 72 6.78 13.61 0.39
N GLU A 73 6.30 14.52 1.23
CA GLU A 73 7.11 15.09 2.31
C GLU A 73 7.51 14.03 3.35
N HIS A 74 6.60 13.08 3.64
CA HIS A 74 6.89 11.95 4.52
C HIS A 74 8.03 11.08 3.99
N ARG A 75 7.98 10.70 2.70
CA ARG A 75 9.04 9.91 2.07
C ARG A 75 10.38 10.64 2.08
N LYS A 76 10.38 11.94 1.75
CA LYS A 76 11.58 12.78 1.72
C LYS A 76 12.20 12.90 3.10
N LYS A 77 11.41 13.20 4.13
CA LYS A 77 11.88 13.34 5.51
C LYS A 77 12.50 12.04 6.05
N ASN A 78 11.92 10.89 5.69
CA ASN A 78 12.34 9.58 6.22
C ASN A 78 13.26 8.80 5.27
N ASN A 79 13.71 9.40 4.16
CA ASN A 79 14.53 8.75 3.13
C ASN A 79 13.95 7.40 2.67
N ILE A 80 12.63 7.34 2.45
CA ILE A 80 11.96 6.11 2.03
C ILE A 80 12.39 5.77 0.59
N SER A 81 12.90 4.55 0.41
CA SER A 81 13.34 4.03 -0.89
C SER A 81 12.15 3.64 -1.78
N PRO A 82 12.24 3.80 -3.12
CA PRO A 82 11.24 3.30 -4.07
C PRO A 82 10.94 1.80 -3.98
N GLN A 83 11.84 0.99 -3.41
CA GLN A 83 11.58 -0.43 -3.13
C GLN A 83 10.40 -0.62 -2.15
N LYS A 84 10.13 0.37 -1.30
CA LYS A 84 8.92 0.44 -0.48
C LYS A 84 7.80 1.17 -1.24
N TRP A 85 7.47 0.63 -2.41
CA TRP A 85 6.57 1.26 -3.38
C TRP A 85 5.18 1.60 -2.79
N TRP A 86 4.74 0.89 -1.75
CA TRP A 86 3.47 1.16 -1.06
C TRP A 86 3.42 2.54 -0.38
N TRP A 87 4.56 3.20 -0.14
CA TRP A 87 4.58 4.59 0.32
C TRP A 87 4.42 5.61 -0.81
N TYR A 88 4.39 5.16 -2.06
CA TYR A 88 4.30 5.99 -3.27
C TYR A 88 2.89 5.94 -3.89
N LEU A 89 1.84 5.71 -3.08
CA LEU A 89 0.45 5.67 -3.58
C LEU A 89 0.07 6.95 -4.33
N ASP A 90 0.50 8.11 -3.86
CA ASP A 90 0.33 9.40 -4.54
C ASP A 90 0.94 9.41 -5.94
N VAL A 91 2.10 8.79 -6.13
CA VAL A 91 2.71 8.66 -7.47
C VAL A 91 1.92 7.65 -8.32
N LEU A 92 1.53 6.51 -7.75
CA LEU A 92 0.79 5.47 -8.47
C LEU A 92 -0.58 5.97 -8.97
N VAL A 93 -1.27 6.78 -8.17
CA VAL A 93 -2.54 7.41 -8.53
C VAL A 93 -2.34 8.36 -9.72
N ASN A 94 -1.34 9.24 -9.66
CA ASN A 94 -1.04 10.17 -10.76
C ASN A 94 -0.64 9.44 -12.05
N VAL A 95 0.10 8.33 -11.95
CA VAL A 95 0.47 7.52 -13.12
C VAL A 95 -0.76 6.84 -13.73
N HIS A 96 -1.71 6.38 -12.92
CA HIS A 96 -2.94 5.74 -13.43
C HIS A 96 -3.82 6.73 -14.20
N GLU A 97 -3.95 7.97 -13.72
CA GLU A 97 -4.69 9.05 -14.41
C GLU A 97 -4.10 9.41 -15.78
N HIS A 98 -2.81 9.15 -16.01
CA HIS A 98 -2.11 9.46 -17.25
C HIS A 98 -1.90 8.25 -18.18
N LEU A 99 -2.26 7.04 -17.76
CA LEU A 99 -2.13 5.81 -18.56
C LEU A 99 -3.45 5.24 -19.08
N ILE A 100 -4.60 5.78 -18.66
CA ILE A 100 -5.89 5.50 -19.31
C ILE A 100 -6.02 6.45 -20.50
N PRO A 101 -6.01 5.97 -21.76
CA PRO A 101 -6.50 6.80 -22.84
C PRO A 101 -7.97 7.07 -22.54
N VAL A 102 -8.35 8.35 -22.42
CA VAL A 102 -9.75 8.76 -22.40
C VAL A 102 -10.42 8.04 -23.57
N ALA A 103 -11.24 7.04 -23.27
CA ALA A 103 -12.07 6.42 -24.30
C ALA A 103 -12.99 7.53 -24.81
N ALA A 104 -12.88 7.79 -26.11
CA ALA A 104 -13.67 8.76 -26.86
C ALA A 104 -15.18 8.48 -26.77
#